data_AF-A0ABD5VT47-F1
#
_entry.id   AF-A0ABD5VT47-F1
#
_cell.length_a   1.000
_cell.length_b   1.000
_cell.length_c   1.000
_cell.angle_alpha   90.00
_cell.angle_beta   90.00
_cell.angle_gamma   90.00
#
_symmetry.space_group_name_H-M   'P 1'
#
loop_
_entity.id
_entity.type
_entity.pdbx_description
1 polymer ?
#
loop_
_entity_poly.entity_id
_entity_poly.type
_entity_poly.pdbx_seq_one_letter_code
_entity_poly.pdbx_strand_id
1 'polypeptide(L)'
;MSRTQMQNPFMAMFRMQQNTMEQGQRMFHQSMEMQQQMYRAYLNSMGAQKSAQKQANMVVQSAVDAYFEMLEASMPGDASGFAEMREAVHDQIAAYDDISDQTWDAFERSVRANVDATDEFIDNMLEFVDETYDAFEDSQRSLQEATESAAESMDAV
;
A
#
# COMPACT_ATOMS: atom_id res chain seq x y z
N MET A 1 -21.33 -27.75 -35.78
CA MET A 1 -21.64 -27.40 -34.38
C MET A 1 -23.12 -27.06 -34.32
N SER A 2 -23.93 -27.96 -33.77
CA SER A 2 -25.40 -27.97 -33.91
C SER A 2 -26.05 -26.94 -33.00
N ARG A 3 -27.09 -26.26 -33.51
CA ARG A 3 -27.84 -25.16 -32.86
C ARG A 3 -28.43 -25.47 -31.48
N THR A 4 -28.44 -26.73 -31.05
CA THR A 4 -29.06 -27.18 -29.81
C THR A 4 -28.31 -26.74 -28.55
N GLN A 5 -26.98 -26.66 -28.57
CA GLN A 5 -26.19 -26.13 -27.43
C GLN A 5 -26.41 -24.63 -27.19
N MET A 6 -26.93 -23.89 -28.17
CA MET A 6 -27.26 -22.46 -28.03
C MET A 6 -28.70 -22.21 -27.52
N GLN A 7 -29.56 -23.23 -27.39
CA GLN A 7 -30.98 -23.04 -27.08
C GLN A 7 -31.43 -23.50 -25.70
N ASN A 8 -30.55 -24.05 -24.85
CA ASN A 8 -30.94 -24.39 -23.48
C ASN A 8 -30.90 -23.13 -22.59
N PRO A 9 -32.05 -22.59 -22.13
CA PRO A 9 -32.11 -21.37 -21.32
C PRO A 9 -31.41 -21.53 -19.96
N PHE A 10 -31.31 -22.75 -19.43
CA PHE A 10 -30.58 -23.04 -18.19
C PHE A 10 -29.07 -22.84 -18.37
N MET A 11 -28.52 -23.25 -19.52
CA MET A 11 -27.09 -23.05 -19.85
C MET A 11 -26.70 -21.60 -20.07
N ALA A 12 -27.64 -20.77 -20.54
CA ALA A 12 -27.43 -19.33 -20.62
C ALA A 12 -27.36 -18.70 -19.21
N MET A 13 -28.23 -19.13 -18.30
CA MET A 13 -28.24 -18.67 -16.90
C MET A 13 -26.96 -19.07 -16.15
N PHE A 14 -26.49 -20.32 -16.28
CA PHE A 14 -25.24 -20.77 -15.65
C PHE A 14 -24.03 -19.95 -16.12
N ARG A 15 -23.89 -19.71 -17.43
CA ARG A 15 -22.82 -18.85 -17.97
C ARG A 15 -22.91 -17.41 -17.50
N MET A 16 -24.11 -16.86 -17.36
CA MET A 16 -24.31 -15.52 -16.82
C MET A 16 -23.88 -15.46 -15.35
N GLN A 17 -24.23 -16.48 -14.56
CA GLN A 17 -23.87 -16.57 -13.15
C GLN A 17 -22.36 -16.69 -12.96
N GLN A 18 -21.71 -17.60 -13.71
CA GLN A 18 -20.26 -17.77 -13.70
C GLN A 18 -19.53 -16.47 -14.03
N ASN A 19 -19.90 -15.81 -15.13
CA ASN A 19 -19.30 -14.52 -15.52
C ASN A 19 -19.49 -13.44 -14.45
N THR A 20 -20.64 -13.41 -13.77
CA THR A 20 -20.92 -12.42 -12.72
C THR A 20 -20.05 -12.67 -11.50
N MET A 21 -19.88 -13.94 -11.13
CA MET A 21 -19.07 -14.35 -9.99
C MET A 21 -17.59 -14.06 -10.23
N GLU A 22 -17.05 -14.42 -11.39
CA GLU A 22 -15.65 -14.11 -11.73
C GLU A 22 -15.40 -12.59 -11.70
N GLN A 23 -16.37 -11.81 -12.16
CA GLN A 23 -16.27 -10.35 -12.13
C GLN A 23 -16.25 -9.82 -10.69
N GLY A 24 -17.07 -10.42 -9.81
CA GLY A 24 -17.08 -10.11 -8.39
C GLY A 24 -15.75 -10.44 -7.70
N GLN A 25 -15.19 -11.63 -7.95
CA GLN A 25 -13.88 -12.06 -7.45
C GLN A 25 -12.78 -11.10 -7.90
N ARG A 26 -12.71 -10.79 -9.20
CA ARG A 26 -11.73 -9.81 -9.73
C ARG A 26 -11.89 -8.43 -9.11
N MET A 27 -13.13 -7.96 -8.95
CA MET A 27 -13.39 -6.66 -8.32
C MET A 27 -12.98 -6.66 -6.84
N PHE A 28 -13.18 -7.76 -6.13
CA PHE A 28 -12.72 -7.93 -4.75
C PHE A 28 -11.19 -7.87 -4.65
N HIS A 29 -10.48 -8.63 -5.51
CA HIS A 29 -9.01 -8.61 -5.57
C HIS A 29 -8.49 -7.21 -5.83
N GLN A 30 -9.00 -6.56 -6.87
CA GLN A 30 -8.61 -5.19 -7.21
C GLN A 30 -8.85 -4.21 -6.05
N SER A 31 -9.95 -4.37 -5.31
CA SER A 31 -10.25 -3.52 -4.16
C SER A 31 -9.27 -3.70 -3.01
N MET A 32 -8.78 -4.93 -2.79
CA MET A 32 -7.82 -5.25 -1.74
C MET A 32 -6.40 -4.84 -2.13
N GLU A 33 -5.99 -5.11 -3.36
CA GLU A 33 -4.72 -4.63 -3.92
C GLU A 33 -4.62 -3.10 -3.87
N MET A 34 -5.72 -2.40 -4.15
CA MET A 34 -5.77 -0.94 -4.02
C MET A 34 -5.54 -0.49 -2.56
N GLN A 35 -6.10 -1.20 -1.58
CA GLN A 35 -5.86 -0.90 -0.16
C GLN A 35 -4.39 -1.13 0.22
N GLN A 36 -3.78 -2.25 -0.17
CA GLN A 36 -2.36 -2.52 0.05
C GLN A 36 -1.47 -1.43 -0.57
N GLN A 37 -1.76 -1.04 -1.82
CA GLN A 37 -1.02 0.03 -2.51
C GLN A 37 -1.13 1.38 -1.78
N MET A 38 -2.30 1.71 -1.24
CA MET A 38 -2.51 2.94 -0.46
C MET A 38 -1.65 2.94 0.82
N TYR A 39 -1.59 1.83 1.56
CA TYR A 39 -0.76 1.72 2.75
C TYR A 39 0.75 1.83 2.42
N ARG A 40 1.18 1.18 1.34
CA ARG A 40 2.57 1.29 0.84
C ARG A 40 2.91 2.71 0.38
N ALA A 41 1.98 3.40 -0.29
CA ALA A 41 2.15 4.79 -0.69
C ALA A 41 2.27 5.71 0.54
N TYR A 42 1.47 5.47 1.58
CA TYR A 42 1.57 6.20 2.84
C TYR A 42 2.94 6.02 3.50
N LEU A 43 3.46 4.80 3.60
CA LEU A 43 4.82 4.52 4.09
C LEU A 43 5.89 5.28 3.28
N ASN A 44 5.80 5.24 1.95
CA ASN A 44 6.74 5.96 1.09
C ASN A 44 6.68 7.49 1.30
N SER A 45 5.47 8.03 1.54
CA SER A 45 5.29 9.45 1.81
C SER A 45 5.98 9.90 3.10
N MET A 46 6.04 9.04 4.12
CA MET A 46 6.75 9.31 5.36
C MET A 46 8.26 9.42 5.14
N GLY A 47 8.84 8.55 4.30
CA GLY A 47 10.25 8.64 3.90
C GLY A 47 10.58 9.95 3.17
N ALA A 48 9.65 10.42 2.33
CA ALA A 48 9.77 11.73 1.67
C ALA A 48 9.71 12.89 2.68
N GLN A 49 8.82 12.82 3.68
CA GLN A 49 8.73 13.83 4.74
C GLN A 49 10.01 13.89 5.59
N LYS A 50 10.55 12.75 6.01
CA LYS A 50 11.85 12.67 6.73
C LYS A 50 12.97 13.33 5.92
N SER A 51 13.04 13.01 4.62
CA SER A 51 14.06 13.58 3.72
C SER A 51 13.91 15.09 3.56
N ALA A 52 12.68 15.59 3.42
CA ALA A 52 12.39 17.02 3.33
C ALA A 52 12.79 17.76 4.61
N GLN A 53 12.55 17.18 5.79
CA GLN A 53 12.97 17.76 7.06
C GLN A 53 14.50 17.84 7.18
N LYS A 54 15.24 16.79 6.80
CA LYS A 54 16.71 16.84 6.75
C LYS A 54 17.20 17.96 5.85
N GLN A 55 16.58 18.12 4.69
CA GLN A 55 16.92 19.19 3.78
C GLN A 55 16.65 20.58 4.39
N ALA A 56 15.52 20.74 5.09
CA ALA A 56 15.22 21.98 5.80
C ALA A 56 16.26 22.29 6.89
N ASN A 57 16.68 21.29 7.68
CA ASN A 57 17.72 21.45 8.70
C ASN A 57 19.05 21.92 8.10
N MET A 58 19.48 21.34 6.98
CA MET A 58 20.69 21.78 6.27
C MET A 58 20.60 23.23 5.77
N VAL A 59 19.42 23.65 5.30
CA VAL A 59 19.19 25.04 4.87
C VAL A 59 19.26 25.99 6.06
N VAL A 60 18.65 25.64 7.20
CA VAL A 60 18.73 26.44 8.43
C VAL A 60 20.18 26.57 8.89
N GLN A 61 20.93 25.47 8.93
CA GLN A 61 22.34 25.47 9.30
C GLN A 61 23.17 26.39 8.38
N SER A 62 22.96 26.30 7.06
CA SER A 62 23.63 27.17 6.10
C SER A 62 23.28 28.67 6.29
N ALA A 63 22.05 28.97 6.67
CA ALA A 63 21.63 30.34 6.96
C ALA A 63 22.24 30.88 8.27
N VAL A 64 22.36 30.02 9.29
CA VAL A 64 23.07 30.34 10.54
C VAL A 64 24.54 30.65 10.25
N ASP A 65 25.21 29.81 9.46
CA ASP A 65 26.59 30.02 9.04
C ASP A 65 26.78 31.39 8.38
N ALA A 66 25.97 31.70 7.37
CA ALA A 66 26.04 32.97 6.65
C ALA A 66 25.77 34.19 7.57
N TYR A 67 24.87 34.05 8.55
CA TYR A 67 24.57 35.10 9.50
C TYR A 67 25.76 35.39 10.43
N PHE A 68 26.40 34.35 10.97
CA PHE A 68 27.56 34.52 11.85
C PHE A 68 28.80 35.01 11.09
N GLU A 69 29.02 34.56 9.86
CA GLU A 69 30.09 35.07 9.00
C GLU A 69 29.96 36.58 8.75
N MET A 70 28.73 37.09 8.57
CA MET A 70 28.48 38.52 8.43
C MET A 70 28.79 39.30 9.73
N LEU A 71 28.46 38.74 10.90
CA LEU A 71 28.75 39.36 12.19
C LEU A 71 30.26 39.43 12.45
N GLU A 72 30.98 38.33 12.20
CA GLU A 72 32.44 38.27 12.32
C GLU A 72 33.14 39.28 11.41
N ALA A 73 32.65 39.45 10.17
CA ALA A 73 33.16 40.45 9.23
C ALA A 73 32.89 41.90 9.68
N SER A 74 31.77 42.15 10.36
CA SER A 74 31.35 43.49 10.82
C SER A 74 31.99 43.90 12.14
N MET A 75 32.29 42.94 13.03
CA MET A 75 32.83 43.16 14.37
C MET A 75 33.99 42.18 14.66
N PRO A 76 35.17 42.39 14.07
CA PRO A 76 36.29 41.43 14.16
C PRO A 76 36.83 41.24 15.58
N GLY A 77 36.65 42.24 16.46
CA GLY A 77 37.11 42.19 17.85
C GLY A 77 36.34 41.19 18.73
N ASP A 78 35.11 40.82 18.33
CA ASP A 78 34.23 39.91 19.07
C ASP A 78 34.11 38.53 18.39
N ALA A 79 34.91 38.25 17.36
CA ALA A 79 34.81 37.05 16.52
C ALA A 79 34.84 35.73 17.32
N SER A 80 35.59 35.66 18.42
CA SER A 80 35.63 34.46 19.27
C SER A 80 34.30 34.18 19.96
N GLY A 81 33.58 35.21 20.42
CA GLY A 81 32.27 35.05 21.06
C GLY A 81 31.19 34.64 20.06
N PHE A 82 31.28 35.12 18.81
CA PHE A 82 30.39 34.69 17.73
C PHE A 82 30.64 33.24 17.31
N ALA A 83 31.90 32.80 17.26
CA ALA A 83 32.24 31.41 16.97
C ALA A 83 31.65 30.44 18.00
N GLU A 84 31.77 30.75 19.30
CA GLU A 84 31.17 29.94 20.38
C GLU A 84 29.64 29.88 20.28
N MET A 85 28.99 30.99 19.91
CA MET A 85 27.54 31.03 19.74
C MET A 85 27.10 30.25 18.50
N ARG A 86 27.84 30.33 17.39
CA ARG A 86 27.62 29.52 16.18
C ARG A 86 27.71 28.03 16.48
N GLU A 87 28.74 27.62 17.21
CA GLU A 87 28.94 26.22 17.64
C GLU A 87 27.77 25.74 18.52
N ALA A 88 27.34 26.55 19.49
CA ALA A 88 26.20 26.21 20.33
C ALA A 88 24.88 26.05 19.54
N VAL A 89 24.67 26.87 18.49
CA VAL A 89 23.50 26.71 17.59
C VAL A 89 23.63 25.44 16.74
N HIS A 90 24.83 25.12 16.25
CA HIS A 90 25.08 23.88 15.51
C HIS A 90 24.81 22.64 16.36
N ASP A 91 25.28 22.63 17.60
CA ASP A 91 25.03 21.53 18.53
C ASP A 91 23.53 21.32 18.78
N GLN A 92 22.76 22.42 18.89
CA GLN A 92 21.31 22.33 19.04
C GLN A 92 20.62 21.78 17.79
N ILE A 93 21.02 22.22 16.60
CA ILE A 93 20.49 21.70 15.33
C ILE A 93 20.82 20.21 15.19
N ALA A 94 22.05 19.81 15.50
CA ALA A 94 22.50 18.42 15.44
C ALA A 94 21.76 17.53 16.45
N ALA A 95 21.59 17.99 17.69
CA ALA A 95 20.81 17.28 18.71
C ALA A 95 19.34 17.12 18.28
N TYR A 96 18.75 18.15 17.67
CA TYR A 96 17.40 18.06 17.13
C TYR A 96 17.31 17.06 15.97
N ASP A 97 18.27 17.06 15.04
CA ASP A 97 18.30 16.12 13.90
C ASP A 97 18.37 14.67 14.40
N ASP A 98 19.23 14.39 15.39
CA ASP A 98 19.37 13.06 15.98
C ASP A 98 18.09 12.58 16.67
N ILE A 99 17.46 13.42 17.49
CA ILE A 99 16.17 13.11 18.14
C ILE A 99 15.08 12.88 17.09
N SER A 100 15.06 13.71 16.06
CA SER A 100 14.08 13.61 14.97
C SER A 100 14.28 12.31 14.19
N ASP A 101 15.52 11.94 13.87
CA ASP A 101 15.84 10.70 13.17
C ASP A 101 15.40 9.47 13.96
N GLN A 102 15.73 9.42 15.26
CA GLN A 102 15.29 8.35 16.15
C GLN A 102 13.76 8.24 16.22
N THR A 103 13.08 9.39 16.26
CA THR A 103 11.61 9.45 16.29
C THR A 103 11.01 8.92 14.99
N TRP A 104 11.55 9.34 13.84
CA TRP A 104 11.12 8.82 12.54
C TRP A 104 11.36 7.33 12.40
N ASP A 105 12.52 6.82 12.82
CA ASP A 105 12.84 5.40 12.73
C ASP A 105 11.95 4.55 13.65
N ALA A 106 11.60 5.06 14.83
CA ALA A 106 10.64 4.40 15.70
C ALA A 106 9.23 4.38 15.07
N PHE A 107 8.80 5.51 14.50
CA PHE A 107 7.50 5.63 13.86
C PHE A 107 7.40 4.77 12.59
N GLU A 108 8.40 4.81 11.70
CA GLU A 108 8.46 3.99 10.49
C GLU A 108 8.43 2.50 10.81
N ARG A 109 9.19 2.04 11.81
CA ARG A 109 9.14 0.64 12.26
C ARG A 109 7.74 0.25 12.73
N SER A 110 7.08 1.11 13.50
CA SER A 110 5.73 0.86 14.00
C SER A 110 4.71 0.77 12.86
N VAL A 111 4.74 1.71 11.91
CA VAL A 111 3.82 1.70 10.77
C VAL A 111 4.11 0.52 9.85
N ARG A 112 5.39 0.23 9.53
CA ARG A 112 5.77 -0.90 8.66
C ARG A 112 5.30 -2.23 9.25
N ALA A 113 5.52 -2.48 10.53
CA ALA A 113 5.03 -3.70 11.17
C ALA A 113 3.49 -3.85 11.10
N ASN A 114 2.73 -2.75 11.17
CA ASN A 114 1.28 -2.79 11.00
C ASN A 114 0.87 -3.03 9.55
N VAL A 115 1.57 -2.42 8.58
CA VAL A 115 1.30 -2.62 7.16
C VAL A 115 1.62 -4.06 6.76
N ASP A 116 2.77 -4.60 7.17
CA ASP A 116 3.15 -5.98 6.86
C ASP A 116 2.12 -6.98 7.43
N ALA A 117 1.65 -6.78 8.66
CA ALA A 117 0.60 -7.60 9.25
C ALA A 117 -0.76 -7.46 8.53
N THR A 118 -1.07 -6.27 8.00
CA THR A 118 -2.28 -6.02 7.22
C THR A 118 -2.18 -6.67 5.84
N ASP A 119 -1.03 -6.57 5.19
CA ASP A 119 -0.76 -7.21 3.89
C ASP A 119 -0.90 -8.73 4.02
N GLU A 120 -0.28 -9.35 5.04
CA GLU A 120 -0.43 -10.79 5.31
C GLU A 120 -1.90 -11.18 5.58
N PHE A 121 -2.65 -10.37 6.32
CA PHE A 121 -4.07 -10.62 6.55
C PHE A 121 -4.89 -10.54 5.25
N ILE A 122 -4.63 -9.54 4.40
CA ILE A 122 -5.29 -9.38 3.11
C ILE A 122 -4.98 -10.56 2.20
N ASP A 123 -3.71 -10.98 2.11
CA ASP A 123 -3.29 -12.10 1.26
C ASP A 123 -4.01 -13.39 1.68
N ASN A 124 -4.05 -13.69 2.98
CA ASN A 124 -4.80 -14.83 3.51
C ASN A 124 -6.31 -14.74 3.19
N MET A 125 -6.88 -13.53 3.23
CA MET A 125 -8.30 -13.33 2.90
C MET A 125 -8.57 -13.53 1.40
N LEU A 126 -7.65 -13.10 0.53
CA LEU A 126 -7.74 -13.32 -0.91
C LEU A 126 -7.64 -14.81 -1.23
N GLU A 127 -6.67 -15.52 -0.65
CA GLU A 127 -6.54 -16.98 -0.80
C GLU A 127 -7.83 -17.70 -0.35
N PHE A 128 -8.38 -17.33 0.81
CA PHE A 128 -9.64 -17.92 1.29
C PHE A 128 -10.82 -17.66 0.33
N VAL A 129 -10.90 -16.46 -0.24
CA VAL A 129 -11.94 -16.12 -1.21
C VAL A 129 -11.78 -16.91 -2.50
N ASP A 130 -10.55 -17.08 -2.98
CA ASP A 130 -10.23 -17.90 -4.15
C ASP A 130 -10.61 -19.36 -3.92
N GLU A 131 -10.21 -19.95 -2.79
CA GLU A 131 -10.57 -21.32 -2.44
C GLU A 131 -12.10 -21.52 -2.34
N THR A 132 -12.80 -20.53 -1.76
CA THR A 132 -14.26 -20.55 -1.67
C THR A 132 -14.91 -20.45 -3.05
N TYR A 133 -14.32 -19.64 -3.94
CA TYR A 133 -14.77 -19.48 -5.31
C TYR A 133 -14.63 -20.78 -6.10
N ASP A 134 -13.46 -21.41 -6.04
CA ASP A 134 -13.16 -22.67 -6.72
C ASP A 134 -14.11 -23.78 -6.25
N ALA A 135 -14.31 -23.90 -4.93
CA ALA A 135 -15.24 -24.87 -4.36
C ALA A 135 -16.69 -24.62 -4.81
N PHE A 136 -17.07 -23.35 -4.95
CA PHE A 136 -18.38 -22.98 -5.48
C PHE A 136 -18.51 -23.32 -6.97
N GLU A 137 -17.50 -23.04 -7.78
CA GLU A 137 -17.47 -23.36 -9.20
C GLU A 137 -17.59 -24.87 -9.43
N ASP A 138 -16.84 -25.69 -8.68
CA ASP A 138 -16.90 -27.15 -8.77
C ASP A 138 -18.30 -27.70 -8.42
N SER A 139 -18.95 -27.12 -7.41
CA SER A 139 -20.33 -27.44 -7.05
C SER A 139 -21.31 -27.08 -8.17
N GLN A 140 -21.15 -25.91 -8.79
CA GLN A 140 -21.97 -25.50 -9.94
C GLN A 140 -21.76 -26.41 -11.15
N ARG A 141 -20.51 -26.77 -11.45
CA ARG A 141 -20.16 -27.66 -12.56
C ARG A 141 -20.83 -29.02 -12.39
N SER A 142 -20.76 -29.58 -11.18
CA SER A 142 -21.45 -30.83 -10.84
C SER A 142 -22.97 -30.73 -11.04
N LEU A 143 -23.58 -29.60 -10.65
CA LEU A 143 -25.01 -29.34 -10.85
C LEU A 143 -25.38 -29.21 -12.33
N GLN A 144 -24.52 -28.54 -13.11
CA GLN A 144 -24.69 -28.38 -14.56
C GLN A 144 -24.66 -29.75 -15.24
N GLU A 145 -23.67 -30.58 -14.96
CA GLU A 145 -23.55 -31.94 -15.51
C GLU A 145 -24.78 -32.81 -15.17
N ALA A 146 -25.26 -32.75 -13.92
CA ALA A 146 -26.48 -33.46 -13.52
C ALA A 146 -27.74 -32.96 -14.26
N THR A 147 -27.83 -31.65 -14.50
CA THR A 147 -28.95 -31.02 -15.23
C THR A 147 -28.92 -31.37 -16.71
N GLU A 148 -27.73 -31.35 -17.34
CA GLU A 148 -27.53 -31.78 -18.72
C GLU A 148 -27.92 -33.25 -18.90
N SER A 149 -27.45 -34.13 -18.01
CA SER A 149 -27.80 -35.55 -18.02
C SER A 149 -29.31 -35.79 -17.90
N ALA A 150 -29.98 -35.06 -17.00
CA ALA A 150 -31.43 -35.15 -16.85
C ALA A 150 -32.18 -34.66 -18.10
N ALA A 151 -31.75 -33.56 -18.73
CA ALA A 151 -32.36 -33.05 -19.95
C ALA A 151 -32.20 -34.03 -21.13
N GLU A 152 -31.01 -34.62 -21.30
CA GLU A 152 -30.76 -35.66 -22.31
C GLU A 152 -31.63 -36.90 -22.09
N SER A 153 -31.85 -37.29 -20.83
CA SER A 153 -32.72 -38.43 -20.49
C SER A 153 -34.19 -38.20 -20.85
N MET A 154 -34.66 -36.94 -20.83
CA MET A 154 -36.02 -36.57 -21.20
C MET A 154 -36.20 -36.48 -22.72
N ASP A 155 -35.19 -36.04 -23.47
CA ASP A 155 -35.21 -36.02 -24.95
C ASP A 155 -35.11 -37.43 -25.57
N ALA A 156 -34.65 -38.43 -24.79
CA ALA A 156 -34.54 -39.82 -25.21
C ALA A 156 -35.82 -40.66 -25.00
N VAL A 157 -36.86 -40.09 -24.38
CA VAL A 157 -38.18 -40.71 -24.11
C VAL A 157 -39.23 -40.17 -25.07
#